data_AF-A0AAU2JBQ0-F1
#
_entry.id   AF-A0AAU2JBQ0-F1
#
_cell.length_a   1.000
_cell.length_b   1.000
_cell.length_c   1.000
_cell.angle_alpha   90.00
_cell.angle_beta   90.00
_cell.angle_gamma   90.00
#
_symmetry.space_group_name_H-M   'P 1'
#
loop_
_entity.id
_entity.type
_entity.pdbx_description
1 polymer ?
#
loop_
_entity_poly.entity_id
_entity_poly.type
_entity_poly.pdbx_seq_one_letter_code
_entity_poly.pdbx_strand_id
1 'polypeptide(L)'
;MTVCHPQVPATLRPAARLKRRGDRQTSAALDDAELSDEVADRVLRPFLSGVFLDDRSETSARLLHLVWRSMIQVTLCPSAEDIGAAPAHLAAALPERLESDTELLRTAPDAAPRGERRAR
;
A
#
# COMPACT_ATOMS: atom_id res chain seq x y z
N MET A 1 8.29 -0.43 -27.04
CA MET A 1 8.05 -0.36 -25.57
C MET A 1 6.81 0.48 -25.34
N THR A 2 5.68 -0.14 -25.10
CA THR A 2 4.43 0.58 -24.81
C THR A 2 4.51 1.11 -23.39
N VAL A 3 4.69 2.42 -23.24
CA VAL A 3 4.65 3.07 -21.94
C VAL A 3 3.20 3.12 -21.50
N CYS A 4 2.83 2.35 -20.48
CA CYS A 4 1.58 2.57 -19.77
C CYS A 4 1.60 4.01 -19.25
N HIS A 5 0.69 4.85 -19.73
CA HIS A 5 0.49 6.18 -19.19
C HIS A 5 -0.62 6.08 -18.12
N PRO A 6 -0.27 5.96 -16.83
CA PRO A 6 -1.29 5.86 -15.79
C PRO A 6 -2.06 7.19 -15.73
N GLN A 7 -3.35 7.13 -16.07
CA GLN A 7 -4.29 8.20 -15.80
C GLN A 7 -4.66 8.10 -14.32
N VAL A 8 -3.94 8.79 -13.43
CA VAL A 8 -4.26 8.81 -12.00
C VAL A 8 -5.38 9.84 -11.77
N PRO A 9 -6.61 9.44 -11.38
CA PRO A 9 -7.64 10.40 -11.02
C PRO A 9 -7.22 11.17 -9.76
N ALA A 10 -7.16 12.50 -9.87
CA ALA A 10 -6.64 13.41 -8.85
C ALA A 10 -7.60 13.72 -7.68
N THR A 11 -8.53 12.81 -7.35
CA THR A 11 -9.64 13.12 -6.43
C THR A 11 -9.40 12.71 -4.97
N LEU A 12 -8.25 12.09 -4.65
CA LEU A 12 -7.96 11.58 -3.30
C LEU A 12 -7.07 12.52 -2.48
N ARG A 13 -7.37 12.65 -1.18
CA ARG A 13 -6.59 13.50 -0.24
C ARG A 13 -5.08 13.13 -0.29
N PRO A 14 -4.16 14.12 -0.26
CA PRO A 14 -2.73 13.85 -0.28
C PRO A 14 -2.29 12.97 0.88
N ALA A 15 -1.48 11.94 0.60
CA ALA A 15 -0.99 11.01 1.63
C ALA A 15 -0.25 11.73 2.77
N ALA A 16 0.46 12.82 2.48
CA ALA A 16 1.12 13.64 3.48
C ALA A 16 0.15 14.28 4.49
N ARG A 17 -1.05 14.68 4.04
CA ARG A 17 -2.09 15.23 4.93
C ARG A 17 -2.73 14.12 5.78
N LEU A 18 -2.95 12.95 5.19
CA LEU A 18 -3.46 11.78 5.93
C LEU A 18 -2.50 11.37 7.04
N LYS A 19 -1.19 11.29 6.75
CA LYS A 19 -0.16 10.92 7.72
C LYS A 19 -0.07 11.85 8.94
N ARG A 20 -0.41 13.13 8.77
CA ARG A 20 -0.39 14.16 9.83
C ARG A 20 -1.68 14.30 10.62
N ARG A 21 -2.78 13.63 10.21
CA ARG A 21 -4.06 13.68 10.93
C ARG A 21 -3.93 12.90 12.25
N GLY A 22 -4.55 13.43 13.31
CA GLY A 22 -4.73 12.69 14.56
C GLY A 22 -5.48 11.38 14.32
N ASP A 23 -5.09 10.34 15.05
CA ASP A 23 -5.65 9.01 14.84
C ASP A 23 -6.95 8.82 15.61
N ARG A 24 -7.90 8.10 15.02
CA ARG A 24 -9.17 7.69 15.63
C ARG A 24 -9.44 6.24 15.23
N GLN A 25 -10.35 5.57 15.93
CA GLN A 25 -10.70 4.18 15.60
C GLN A 25 -11.37 4.09 14.23
N THR A 26 -11.13 2.98 13.53
CA THR A 26 -11.72 2.68 12.22
C THR A 26 -13.24 2.56 12.31
N SER A 27 -13.76 1.97 13.40
CA SER A 27 -15.21 1.92 13.69
C SER A 27 -15.87 3.30 13.63
N ALA A 28 -15.36 4.26 14.40
CA ALA A 28 -15.88 5.63 14.40
C ALA A 28 -15.77 6.31 13.03
N ALA A 29 -14.77 5.95 12.21
CA ALA A 29 -14.63 6.49 10.86
C ALA A 29 -15.61 5.87 9.86
N LEU A 30 -16.04 4.62 10.09
CA LEU A 30 -17.09 3.97 9.30
C LEU A 30 -18.47 4.49 9.69
N ASP A 31 -18.72 4.70 10.99
CA ASP A 31 -19.97 5.27 11.48
C ASP A 31 -20.14 6.74 11.03
N ASP A 32 -19.04 7.51 10.94
CA ASP A 32 -18.99 8.87 10.38
C ASP A 32 -19.16 8.90 8.84
N ALA A 33 -19.08 7.76 8.15
CA ALA A 33 -19.17 7.72 6.71
C ALA A 33 -20.64 7.76 6.27
N GLU A 34 -20.96 8.54 5.23
CA GLU A 34 -22.29 8.58 4.60
C GLU A 34 -22.54 7.30 3.78
N LEU A 35 -22.44 6.15 4.43
CA LEU A 35 -22.68 4.81 3.87
C LEU A 35 -23.89 4.20 4.57
N SER A 36 -24.59 3.33 3.86
CA SER A 36 -25.65 2.53 4.47
C SER A 36 -25.06 1.57 5.51
N ASP A 37 -25.71 1.45 6.66
CA ASP A 37 -25.32 0.51 7.74
C ASP A 37 -25.12 -0.91 7.20
N GLU A 38 -26.01 -1.35 6.31
CA GLU A 38 -25.93 -2.68 5.70
C GLU A 38 -24.65 -2.90 4.87
N VAL A 39 -24.16 -1.88 4.16
CA VAL A 39 -22.89 -1.95 3.41
C VAL A 39 -21.70 -1.90 4.36
N ALA A 40 -21.77 -1.05 5.39
CA ALA A 40 -20.74 -0.96 6.41
C ALA A 40 -20.56 -2.31 7.12
N ASP A 41 -21.63 -2.94 7.55
CA ASP A 41 -21.59 -4.15 8.37
C ASP A 41 -21.37 -5.43 7.56
N ARG A 42 -21.95 -5.56 6.36
CA ARG A 42 -21.85 -6.81 5.57
C ARG A 42 -20.66 -6.86 4.63
N VAL A 43 -20.12 -5.71 4.24
CA VAL A 43 -19.04 -5.64 3.25
C VAL A 43 -17.78 -5.07 3.87
N LEU A 44 -17.85 -3.86 4.44
CA LEU A 44 -16.65 -3.15 4.87
C LEU A 44 -16.05 -3.75 6.15
N ARG A 45 -16.83 -3.96 7.21
CA ARG A 45 -16.30 -4.54 8.47
C ARG A 45 -15.61 -5.90 8.25
N PRO A 46 -16.21 -6.87 7.52
CA PRO A 46 -15.55 -8.16 7.25
C PRO A 46 -14.29 -8.03 6.38
N PHE A 47 -14.36 -7.20 5.33
CA PHE A 47 -13.21 -6.96 4.45
C PHE A 47 -12.03 -6.33 5.21
N LEU A 48 -12.32 -5.34 6.04
CA LEU A 48 -11.31 -4.63 6.83
C LEU A 48 -10.74 -5.50 7.95
N SER A 49 -11.55 -6.36 8.58
CA SER A 49 -11.03 -7.39 9.50
C SER A 49 -10.04 -8.30 8.78
N GLY A 50 -10.33 -8.74 7.55
CA GLY A 50 -9.39 -9.54 6.76
C GLY A 50 -8.10 -8.79 6.35
N VAL A 51 -8.22 -7.53 5.95
CA VAL A 51 -7.08 -6.69 5.51
C VAL A 51 -6.19 -6.27 6.69
N PHE A 52 -6.77 -5.99 7.85
CA PHE A 52 -6.04 -5.56 9.04
C PHE A 52 -5.73 -6.70 10.01
N LEU A 53 -6.28 -7.89 9.80
CA LEU A 53 -6.26 -9.00 10.77
C LEU A 53 -6.70 -8.53 12.17
N ASP A 54 -7.71 -7.64 12.20
CA ASP A 54 -8.27 -7.00 13.40
C ASP A 54 -9.79 -7.10 13.38
N ASP A 55 -10.35 -7.93 14.27
CA ASP A 55 -11.78 -8.21 14.32
C ASP A 55 -12.61 -7.08 14.92
N ARG A 56 -11.99 -6.14 15.65
CA ARG A 56 -12.72 -5.08 16.36
C ARG A 56 -12.59 -3.70 15.74
N SER A 57 -11.83 -3.55 14.66
CA SER A 57 -11.59 -2.26 14.01
C SER A 57 -11.09 -1.19 15.01
N GLU A 58 -10.35 -1.63 16.04
CA GLU A 58 -9.65 -0.75 16.97
C GLU A 58 -8.44 -0.09 16.30
N THR A 59 -8.04 -0.63 15.15
CA THR A 59 -7.02 -0.09 14.25
C THR A 59 -7.27 1.37 13.85
N SER A 60 -6.16 2.06 13.58
CA SER A 60 -6.02 3.40 13.03
C SER A 60 -6.90 3.68 11.80
N ALA A 61 -7.87 4.61 11.91
CA ALA A 61 -8.61 5.16 10.77
C ALA A 61 -7.69 5.87 9.76
N ARG A 62 -6.53 6.35 10.22
CA ARG A 62 -5.50 6.90 9.33
C ARG A 62 -4.90 5.82 8.43
N LEU A 63 -4.64 4.63 8.98
CA LEU A 63 -4.18 3.49 8.20
C LEU A 63 -5.25 3.07 7.19
N LEU A 64 -6.52 2.97 7.62
CA LEU A 64 -7.67 2.73 6.74
C LEU A 64 -7.65 3.65 5.51
N HIS A 65 -7.59 4.96 5.71
CA HIS A 65 -7.61 5.91 4.60
C HIS A 65 -6.42 5.77 3.65
N LEU A 66 -5.24 5.37 4.14
CA LEU A 66 -4.06 5.15 3.31
C LEU A 66 -4.20 3.88 2.48
N VAL A 67 -4.68 2.79 3.08
CA VAL A 67 -4.92 1.52 2.38
C VAL A 67 -6.02 1.71 1.32
N TRP A 68 -7.15 2.31 1.70
CA TRP A 68 -8.26 2.58 0.77
C TRP A 68 -7.83 3.44 -0.41
N ARG A 69 -7.05 4.51 -0.15
CA ARG A 69 -6.43 5.33 -1.19
C ARG A 69 -5.56 4.49 -2.13
N SER A 70 -4.78 3.55 -1.60
CA SER A 70 -3.94 2.67 -2.42
C SER A 70 -4.78 1.77 -3.31
N MET A 71 -5.82 1.14 -2.78
CA MET A 71 -6.71 0.25 -3.53
C MET A 71 -7.36 0.96 -4.73
N ILE A 72 -7.84 2.20 -4.53
CA ILE A 72 -8.47 3.00 -5.59
C ILE A 72 -7.44 3.51 -6.61
N GLN A 73 -6.19 3.72 -6.20
CA GLN A 73 -5.14 4.27 -7.08
C GLN A 73 -4.37 3.21 -7.88
N VAL A 74 -4.67 1.92 -7.73
CA VAL A 74 -3.95 0.89 -8.47
C VAL A 74 -4.26 1.02 -9.95
N THR A 75 -3.27 1.47 -10.72
CA THR A 75 -3.26 1.24 -12.17
C THR A 75 -2.63 -0.12 -12.39
N LEU A 76 -3.45 -1.13 -12.69
CA LEU A 76 -2.96 -2.42 -13.13
C LEU A 76 -2.49 -2.27 -14.56
N CYS A 77 -1.19 -2.11 -14.75
CA CYS A 77 -0.57 -2.33 -16.05
C CYS A 77 -0.01 -3.75 -16.05
N PRO A 78 -0.78 -4.76 -16.46
CA PRO A 78 -0.23 -6.09 -16.61
C PRO A 78 0.92 -6.01 -17.60
N SER A 79 2.10 -6.47 -17.20
CA SER A 79 3.18 -6.71 -18.16
C SER A 79 2.66 -7.71 -19.18
N ALA A 80 2.88 -7.47 -20.46
CA ALA A 80 2.47 -8.39 -21.53
C ALA A 80 3.19 -9.75 -21.44
N GLU A 81 4.20 -9.87 -20.57
CA GLU A 81 5.19 -10.96 -20.51
C GLU A 81 5.22 -11.67 -19.15
N ASP A 82 4.08 -11.76 -18.44
CA ASP A 82 3.94 -12.44 -17.13
C ASP A 82 4.36 -11.64 -15.89
N ILE A 83 3.88 -12.08 -14.71
CA ILE A 83 4.14 -11.48 -13.39
C ILE A 83 5.66 -11.41 -13.09
N GLY A 84 6.46 -12.32 -13.68
CA GLY A 84 7.91 -12.39 -13.51
C GLY A 84 8.72 -11.31 -14.25
N ALA A 85 8.11 -10.59 -15.21
CA ALA A 85 8.82 -9.62 -16.05
C ALA A 85 9.37 -8.41 -15.26
N ALA A 86 8.62 -7.92 -14.26
CA ALA A 86 9.06 -6.78 -13.46
C ALA A 86 10.27 -7.14 -12.56
N PRO A 87 10.26 -8.25 -11.79
CA PRO A 87 11.45 -8.73 -11.09
C PRO A 87 12.65 -8.98 -12.01
N ALA A 88 12.44 -9.58 -13.20
CA ALA A 88 13.51 -9.85 -14.14
C ALA A 88 14.19 -8.57 -14.67
N HIS A 89 13.41 -7.54 -14.99
CA HIS A 89 13.96 -6.23 -15.37
C HIS A 89 14.79 -5.60 -14.24
N LEU A 90 14.34 -5.73 -12.99
CA LEU A 90 15.10 -5.23 -11.83
C LEU A 90 16.41 -6.00 -11.66
N ALA A 91 16.38 -7.32 -11.76
CA ALA A 91 17.55 -8.18 -11.64
C ALA A 91 18.59 -7.90 -12.74
N ALA A 92 18.16 -7.59 -13.96
CA ALA A 92 19.05 -7.24 -15.07
C ALA A 92 19.78 -5.89 -14.86
N ALA A 93 19.23 -4.98 -14.05
CA ALA A 93 19.82 -3.68 -13.77
C ALA A 93 20.80 -3.70 -12.57
N LEU A 94 20.89 -4.82 -11.86
CA LEU A 94 21.80 -4.95 -10.72
C LEU A 94 23.21 -5.33 -11.20
N PRO A 95 24.25 -4.77 -10.57
CA PRO A 95 25.64 -5.03 -10.93
C PRO A 95 26.09 -6.46 -10.60
N GLU A 96 25.37 -7.15 -9.71
CA GLU A 96 25.61 -8.54 -9.32
C GLU A 96 24.36 -9.39 -9.60
N ARG A 97 24.57 -10.66 -9.95
CA ARG A 97 23.48 -11.59 -10.23
C ARG A 97 22.78 -12.01 -8.94
N LEU A 98 21.47 -11.80 -8.88
CA LEU A 98 20.60 -12.25 -7.79
C LEU A 98 20.39 -13.77 -7.89
N GLU A 99 21.01 -14.52 -6.98
CA GLU A 99 20.70 -15.94 -6.75
C GLU A 99 19.58 -16.03 -5.71
N SER A 100 18.41 -16.54 -6.10
CA SER A 100 17.16 -16.45 -5.32
C SER A 100 17.02 -17.51 -4.23
N ASP A 101 17.86 -18.55 -4.23
CA ASP A 101 17.78 -19.70 -3.30
C ASP A 101 18.61 -19.53 -2.04
N THR A 102 19.02 -18.30 -1.70
CA THR A 102 19.86 -18.06 -0.53
C THR A 102 19.00 -17.92 0.73
N GLU A 103 18.99 -18.94 1.59
CA GLU A 103 18.45 -18.84 2.95
C GLU A 103 19.32 -17.91 3.79
N LEU A 104 18.96 -16.62 3.84
CA LEU A 104 19.65 -15.63 4.66
C LEU A 104 19.14 -15.66 6.10
N LEU A 105 19.77 -16.48 6.93
CA LEU A 105 19.55 -16.48 8.38
C LEU A 105 20.50 -15.46 9.06
N ARG A 106 19.91 -14.31 9.39
CA ARG A 106 20.42 -13.16 10.17
C ARG A 106 21.36 -12.19 9.45
N THR A 107 20.81 -11.04 9.10
CA THR A 107 21.57 -9.78 9.00
C THR A 107 21.65 -9.15 10.39
N ALA A 108 22.86 -9.00 10.95
CA ALA A 108 23.10 -7.94 11.93
C ALA A 108 22.76 -6.60 11.26
N PRO A 109 22.28 -5.57 11.98
CA PRO A 109 21.99 -4.29 11.36
C PRO A 109 23.31 -3.66 10.91
N ASP A 110 23.67 -3.87 9.64
CA ASP A 110 24.52 -2.90 8.98
C ASP A 110 23.67 -1.63 8.84
N ALA A 111 24.22 -0.52 9.32
CA ALA A 111 23.53 0.75 9.36
C ALA A 111 23.29 1.20 7.93
N ALA A 112 22.12 0.85 7.38
CA ALA A 112 21.69 1.29 6.07
C ALA A 112 21.89 2.81 5.98
N PRO A 113 22.64 3.32 4.99
CA PRO A 113 22.84 4.74 4.84
C PRO A 113 21.46 5.39 4.68
N ARG A 114 21.08 6.23 5.65
CA ARG A 114 19.87 7.04 5.54
C ARG A 114 20.06 7.93 4.33
N GLY A 115 19.40 7.59 3.22
CA GLY A 115 19.36 8.43 2.04
C GLY A 115 18.86 9.82 2.45
N GLU A 116 19.75 10.81 2.37
CA GLU A 116 19.40 12.20 2.55
C GLU A 116 18.35 12.57 1.51
N ARG A 117 17.13 12.86 1.98
CA ARG A 117 16.09 13.41 1.12
C ARG A 117 16.54 14.82 0.73
N ARG A 118 17.07 14.98 -0.48
CA ARG A 118 17.23 16.31 -1.09
C ARG A 118 15.84 16.94 -1.20
N ALA A 119 15.59 17.94 -0.37
CA ALA A 119 14.48 18.85 -0.54
C ALA A 119 14.67 19.57 -1.88
N ARG A 120 13.76 19.34 -2.83
CA ARG A 120 13.56 20.22 -3.98
C ARG A 120 12.08 20.29 -4.31
#